data_AF-A0A5S3TU11-F1
#
_entry.id   AF-A0A5S3TU11-F1
#
_cell.length_a   1.000
_cell.length_b   1.000
_cell.length_c   1.000
_cell.angle_alpha   90.00
_cell.angle_beta   90.00
_cell.angle_gamma   90.00
#
_symmetry.space_group_name_H-M   'P 1'
#
loop_
_entity.id
_entity.type
_entity.pdbx_description
1 polymer ?
#
loop_
_entity_poly.entity_id
_entity_poly.type
_entity_poly.pdbx_seq_one_letter_code
_entity_poly.pdbx_strand_id
1 'polypeptide(L)' 'MLKEKNFFRRPVKHALWATLLIMIFVTIRLAIGERVGTNFEIAIRYIFAWPFVYACVYILLIVYLYFNPDADKPRNKD' A
#
# COMPACT_ATOMS: atom_id res chain seq x y z
N MET A 1 22.91 9.50 13.14
CA MET A 1 22.11 8.24 13.17
C MET A 1 20.61 8.40 13.47
N LEU A 2 20.10 9.56 13.90
CA LEU A 2 18.64 9.75 14.13
C LEU A 2 17.77 9.88 12.85
N LYS A 3 18.39 10.10 11.68
CA LYS A 3 17.69 10.28 10.39
C LYS A 3 17.15 8.97 9.80
N GLU A 4 17.81 7.84 10.07
CA GLU A 4 17.44 6.51 9.53
C GLU A 4 16.25 5.88 10.24
N LYS A 5 16.10 6.10 11.55
CA LYS A 5 15.02 5.49 12.37
C LYS A 5 13.61 5.87 11.88
N ASN A 6 13.47 7.02 11.22
CA ASN A 6 12.21 7.47 10.64
C ASN A 6 12.04 7.10 9.15
N PHE A 7 13.10 6.70 8.44
CA PHE A 7 13.03 6.44 7.00
C PHE A 7 12.04 5.30 6.67
N PHE A 8 12.16 4.17 7.36
CA PHE A 8 11.27 3.02 7.17
C PHE A 8 9.88 3.19 7.79
N ARG A 9 9.72 4.11 8.76
CA ARG A 9 8.42 4.36 9.41
C ARG A 9 7.54 5.35 8.63
N ARG A 10 8.13 6.26 7.87
CA ARG A 10 7.42 7.26 7.04
C ARG A 10 6.44 6.66 6.03
N PRO A 11 6.83 5.66 5.21
CA PRO A 11 5.94 5.14 4.19
C PRO A 11 4.81 4.26 4.76
N VAL A 12 4.89 3.81 6.02
CA VAL A 12 3.90 2.87 6.61
C VAL A 12 2.47 3.39 6.53
N LYS A 13 2.23 4.64 6.96
CA LYS A 13 0.87 5.22 6.94
C LYS A 13 0.34 5.37 5.52
N HIS A 14 1.19 5.84 4.61
CA HIS A 14 0.83 6.02 3.19
C HIS A 14 0.59 4.67 2.51
N ALA A 15 1.41 3.66 2.80
CA ALA A 15 1.25 2.31 2.32
C ALA A 15 -0.06 1.68 2.80
N LEU A 16 -0.43 1.88 4.07
CA LEU A 16 -1.72 1.43 4.61
C LEU A 16 -2.91 2.06 3.87
N TRP A 17 -2.92 3.39 3.71
CA TRP A 17 -3.99 4.09 3.01
C TRP A 17 -4.10 3.68 1.53
N ALA A 18 -2.97 3.60 0.83
CA ALA A 18 -2.96 3.17 -0.57
C ALA A 18 -3.39 1.70 -0.72
N THR A 19 -2.95 0.81 0.18
CA THR A 19 -3.41 -0.59 0.21
C THR A 19 -4.91 -0.66 0.39
N LEU A 20 -5.47 0.09 1.35
CA LEU A 20 -6.90 0.13 1.60
C LEU A 20 -7.69 0.54 0.33
N LEU A 21 -7.26 1.61 -0.35
CA LEU A 21 -7.89 2.07 -1.58
C LEU A 21 -7.82 1.02 -2.70
N ILE A 22 -6.67 0.36 -2.88
CA ILE A 22 -6.51 -0.73 -3.85
C ILE A 22 -7.45 -1.88 -3.51
N MET A 23 -7.55 -2.28 -2.25
CA MET A 23 -8.41 -3.38 -1.83
C MET A 23 -9.90 -3.06 -1.97
N ILE A 24 -10.31 -1.81 -1.74
CA ILE A 24 -11.67 -1.34 -2.06
C ILE A 24 -11.96 -1.49 -3.56
N PHE A 25 -11.02 -1.07 -4.42
CA PHE A 25 -11.17 -1.21 -5.87
C PHE A 25 -11.26 -2.68 -6.29
N VAL A 26 -10.40 -3.55 -5.73
CA VAL A 26 -10.45 -5.00 -5.96
C VAL A 26 -11.81 -5.58 -5.52
N THR A 27 -12.36 -5.13 -4.40
CA THR A 27 -13.69 -5.55 -3.93
C THR A 27 -14.78 -5.18 -4.92
N ILE A 28 -14.79 -3.94 -5.40
CA ILE A 28 -15.76 -3.47 -6.41
C ILE A 28 -15.60 -4.30 -7.70
N ARG A 29 -14.36 -4.59 -8.10
CA ARG A 29 -14.10 -5.39 -9.30
C ARG A 29 -14.59 -6.83 -9.16
N LEU A 30 -14.43 -7.44 -7.99
CA LEU A 30 -15.00 -8.75 -7.67
C LEU A 30 -16.53 -8.71 -7.58
N ALA A 31 -17.12 -7.59 -7.18
CA ALA A 31 -18.57 -7.43 -7.09
C ALA A 31 -19.25 -7.36 -8.47
N ILE A 32 -18.62 -6.67 -9.43
CA ILE A 32 -19.19 -6.38 -10.76
C ILE A 32 -18.70 -7.37 -11.82
N GLY A 33 -17.52 -7.95 -11.65
CA GLY A 33 -16.92 -8.89 -12.62
C GLY A 33 -17.39 -10.33 -12.46
N GLU A 34 -17.14 -11.13 -13.48
CA GLU A 34 -17.31 -12.58 -13.41
C GLU A 34 -16.35 -13.17 -12.37
N ARG A 35 -16.92 -13.86 -11.39
CA ARG A 35 -16.15 -14.50 -10.31
C ARG A 35 -15.79 -15.92 -10.71
N VAL A 36 -14.50 -16.23 -10.70
CA VAL A 36 -14.00 -17.59 -10.93
C VAL A 36 -13.72 -18.24 -9.58
N GLY A 37 -14.47 -19.30 -9.26
CA GLY A 37 -14.33 -20.08 -8.03
C GLY A 37 -15.46 -19.87 -7.02
N THR A 38 -15.39 -20.60 -5.91
CA THR A 38 -16.41 -20.50 -4.85
C THR A 38 -16.22 -19.24 -3.99
N ASN A 39 -17.26 -18.80 -3.29
CA ASN A 39 -17.16 -17.66 -2.36
C ASN A 39 -16.05 -17.84 -1.33
N PHE A 40 -15.78 -19.09 -0.91
CA PHE A 40 -14.74 -19.42 0.05
C PHE A 40 -13.32 -19.25 -0.53
N GLU A 41 -13.09 -19.74 -1.75
CA GLU A 41 -11.81 -19.55 -2.45
C GLU A 41 -11.50 -18.07 -2.70
N ILE A 42 -12.53 -17.29 -3.04
CA ILE A 42 -12.41 -15.85 -3.24
C ILE A 42 -12.03 -15.16 -1.92
N ALA A 43 -12.68 -15.53 -0.82
CA ALA A 43 -12.35 -14.98 0.50
C ALA A 43 -10.90 -15.27 0.90
N ILE A 44 -10.41 -16.50 0.68
CA ILE A 44 -9.01 -16.89 0.91
C ILE A 44 -8.08 -16.01 0.07
N ARG A 45 -8.27 -15.97 -1.25
CA ARG A 45 -7.42 -15.16 -2.15
C ARG A 45 -7.40 -13.69 -1.73
N TYR A 46 -8.55 -13.17 -1.31
CA TYR A 46 -8.67 -11.80 -0.84
C TYR A 46 -7.81 -11.58 0.42
N ILE A 47 -7.91 -12.43 1.44
CA ILE A 47 -7.11 -12.33 2.67
C ILE A 47 -5.61 -12.38 2.36
N PHE A 48 -5.18 -13.29 1.50
CA PHE A 48 -3.76 -13.42 1.12
C PHE A 48 -3.27 -12.25 0.25
N ALA A 49 -4.14 -11.58 -0.50
CA ALA A 49 -3.76 -10.43 -1.31
C ALA A 49 -3.38 -9.21 -0.47
N TRP A 50 -4.00 -9.00 0.69
CA TRP A 50 -3.73 -7.85 1.57
C TRP A 50 -2.25 -7.63 1.90
N PRO A 51 -1.53 -8.61 2.50
CA PRO A 51 -0.12 -8.41 2.85
C PRO A 51 0.77 -8.25 1.61
N PHE A 52 0.43 -8.90 0.49
CA PHE A 52 1.17 -8.76 -0.76
C PHE A 52 1.05 -7.36 -1.35
N VAL A 53 -0.18 -6.85 -1.48
CA VAL A 53 -0.43 -5.49 -1.96
C VAL A 53 0.26 -4.47 -1.05
N TYR A 54 0.15 -4.64 0.26
CA TYR A 54 0.84 -3.78 1.22
C TYR A 54 2.36 -3.79 1.03
N ALA A 55 2.97 -4.97 0.91
CA ALA A 55 4.41 -5.10 0.71
C ALA A 55 4.86 -4.42 -0.59
N CYS A 56 4.13 -4.62 -1.70
CA CYS A 56 4.43 -3.97 -2.97
C CYS A 56 4.37 -2.44 -2.88
N VAL A 57 3.30 -1.89 -2.29
CA VAL A 57 3.13 -0.44 -2.12
C VAL A 57 4.22 0.12 -1.19
N TYR A 58 4.50 -0.58 -0.10
CA TYR A 58 5.53 -0.17 0.85
C TYR A 58 6.93 -0.13 0.22
N ILE A 59 7.29 -1.14 -0.58
CA ILE A 59 8.55 -1.17 -1.32
C ILE A 59 8.60 -0.01 -2.32
N LEU A 60 7.53 0.22 -3.09
CA LEU A 60 7.47 1.32 -4.03
C LEU A 60 7.68 2.67 -3.34
N LEU A 61 7.06 2.89 -2.18
CA LEU A 61 7.23 4.12 -1.41
C LEU A 61 8.64 4.25 -0.81
N ILE A 62 9.27 3.16 -0.37
CA ILE A 62 10.68 3.17 0.04
C ILE A 62 11.56 3.61 -1.13
N VAL A 63 11.39 2.99 -2.30
CA VAL A 63 12.16 3.32 -3.50
C VAL A 63 11.94 4.78 -3.90
N TYR A 64 10.70 5.24 -3.87
CA TYR A 64 10.36 6.64 -4.15
C TYR A 64 11.06 7.61 -3.19
N LEU A 65 11.00 7.34 -1.88
CA LEU A 65 11.66 8.17 -0.86
C LEU A 65 13.19 8.08 -0.91
N TYR A 66 13.74 6.96 -1.38
CA TYR A 66 15.17 6.82 -1.60
C TYR A 66 15.66 7.77 -2.70
N PHE A 67 14.93 7.85 -3.82
CA PHE A 67 15.24 8.78 -4.91
C PHE A 67 14.78 10.22 -4.63
N ASN A 68 13.80 10.42 -3.74
CA ASN A 68 13.23 11.72 -3.40
C ASN A 68 13.19 11.93 -1.87
N PRO A 69 14.34 12.08 -1.21
CA PRO A 69 14.43 12.14 0.26
C PRO A 69 13.74 13.38 0.87
N ASP A 70 13.52 14.41 0.05
CA ASP A 70 12.90 15.68 0.45
C ASP A 70 11.39 15.73 0.19
N ALA A 71 10.79 14.70 -0.41
CA ALA A 71 9.36 14.67 -0.74
C ALA A 71 8.43 14.79 0.47
N ASP A 72 8.95 14.54 1.67
CA ASP A 72 8.23 14.58 2.94
C ASP A 72 8.42 15.91 3.71
N LYS A 73 9.20 16.86 3.15
CA LYS A 73 9.33 18.20 3.75
C LYS A 73 8.08 19.01 3.39
N PRO A 74 7.37 19.62 4.36
CA PRO A 74 6.27 20.51 4.06
C PRO A 74 6.78 21.65 3.17
N ARG A 75 6.12 21.87 2.03
CA ARG A 75 6.53 22.82 0.99
C ARG A 75 6.63 24.28 1.48
N ASN A 76 6.06 24.60 2.64
CA ASN A 76 6.13 25.91 3.28
C ASN A 76 6.61 25.78 4.74
N LYS A 77 7.91 25.98 4.95
CA LYS A 77 8.47 26.44 6.24
C LYS A 77 9.63 27.39 5.91
N ASP A 78 9.29 28.45 5.19
CA ASP A 78 10.04 29.71 5.16
C ASP A 78 9.05 30.81 5.57
#